data_AF-A0A7L5AQQ2-F1
#
_entry.id   AF-A0A7L5AQQ2-F1
#
_cell.length_a   1.000
_cell.length_b   1.000
_cell.length_c   1.000
_cell.angle_alpha   90.00
_cell.angle_beta   90.00
_cell.angle_gamma   90.00
#
_symmetry.space_group_name_H-M   'P 1'
#
loop_
_entity.id
_entity.type
_entity.pdbx_description
1 polymer ?
#
loop_
_entity_poly.entity_id
_entity_poly.type
_entity_poly.pdbx_seq_one_letter_code
_entity_poly.pdbx_strand_id
1 'polypeptide(L)'
;MQAFSASGQDVAEGLVVGGDVAEVSSLTEDVTDEFEQVEKETDSLAEGETEVETEGVNGVTRVVYRVTSVGGKEIAREVVSRAVVSERVDEVVLVGTGSADTTDSSSSEGTSSTTTTATASGDGTTAASAQSIAKSMMSSYGWDDSQFSCLVSLWNRESGWNYQAQNPSSGAYGIPQSLPGSKMSSVASDWATNPTTQITWGLGYISERYGSPCSAWAHSESTGWY
;
A
#
# COMPACT_ATOMS: atom_id res chain seq x y z
N MET A 1 17.89 25.49 -7.07
CA MET A 1 17.64 24.66 -8.27
C MET A 1 17.05 25.57 -9.34
N GLN A 2 17.70 25.61 -10.50
CA GLN A 2 17.38 26.50 -11.61
C GLN A 2 16.16 25.97 -12.36
N ALA A 3 15.14 26.81 -12.54
CA ALA A 3 14.02 26.53 -13.41
C ALA A 3 14.48 26.69 -14.86
N PHE A 4 14.46 25.59 -15.63
CA PHE A 4 14.66 25.64 -17.07
C PHE A 4 13.37 26.13 -17.72
N SER A 5 13.27 27.44 -17.87
CA SER A 5 12.35 28.09 -18.80
C SER A 5 12.87 27.84 -20.21
N ALA A 6 12.26 26.91 -20.94
CA ALA A 6 12.52 26.72 -22.36
C ALA A 6 11.44 27.47 -23.16
N SER A 7 11.70 28.76 -23.39
CA SER A 7 11.00 29.54 -24.41
C SER A 7 11.44 29.03 -25.79
N GLY A 8 10.63 28.16 -26.38
CA GLY A 8 10.73 27.81 -27.81
C GLY A 8 9.96 28.81 -28.64
N GLN A 9 10.67 29.74 -29.28
CA GLN A 9 10.20 30.50 -30.44
C GLN A 9 9.95 29.53 -31.60
N ASP A 10 8.88 29.68 -32.40
CA ASP A 10 8.98 29.56 -33.87
C ASP A 10 7.70 29.97 -34.65
N VAL A 11 7.94 30.92 -35.58
CA VAL A 11 7.26 31.32 -36.83
C VAL A 11 5.72 31.35 -36.94
N ALA A 12 5.17 32.58 -36.87
CA ALA A 12 3.84 32.92 -37.37
C ALA A 12 3.88 33.12 -38.90
N GLU A 13 3.49 32.10 -39.66
CA GLU A 13 3.19 32.27 -41.09
C GLU A 13 1.76 32.83 -41.24
N GLY A 14 1.65 34.12 -41.58
CA GLY A 14 0.36 34.80 -41.72
C GLY A 14 -0.39 34.38 -42.98
N LEU A 15 -1.58 33.79 -42.83
CA LEU A 15 -2.50 33.47 -43.92
C LEU A 15 -3.59 34.55 -43.97
N VAL A 16 -3.81 35.18 -45.12
CA VAL A 16 -4.84 36.22 -45.27
C VAL A 16 -6.15 35.59 -45.73
N VAL A 17 -7.21 35.67 -44.92
CA VAL A 17 -8.55 35.16 -45.27
C VAL A 17 -9.56 36.29 -45.10
N GLY A 18 -10.16 36.77 -46.20
CA GLY A 18 -11.31 37.68 -46.14
C GLY A 18 -11.03 39.14 -45.74
N GLY A 19 -9.76 39.57 -45.66
CA GLY A 19 -9.38 40.95 -45.34
C GLY A 19 -8.81 41.16 -43.93
N ASP A 20 -8.99 40.19 -43.05
CA ASP A 20 -8.34 40.12 -41.74
C ASP A 20 -7.14 39.17 -41.79
N VAL A 21 -6.07 39.50 -41.06
CA VAL A 21 -4.87 38.65 -40.97
C VAL A 21 -5.15 37.55 -39.96
N ALA A 22 -5.07 36.29 -40.40
CA ALA A 22 -5.10 35.15 -39.48
C ALA A 22 -3.68 34.88 -38.98
N GLU A 23 -3.53 34.80 -37.67
CA GLU A 23 -2.28 34.41 -37.00
C GLU A 23 -2.35 32.94 -36.61
N VAL A 24 -1.32 32.18 -36.96
CA VAL A 24 -1.17 30.76 -36.62
C VAL A 24 -0.04 30.63 -35.61
N SER A 25 -0.31 29.94 -34.50
CA SER A 25 0.68 29.68 -33.44
C SER A 25 0.60 28.24 -32.94
N SER A 26 1.67 27.76 -32.29
CA SER A 26 1.68 26.47 -31.60
C SER A 26 1.44 26.64 -30.11
N LEU A 27 0.51 25.89 -29.53
CA LEU A 27 0.24 25.83 -28.09
C LEU A 27 0.53 24.43 -27.58
N THR A 28 1.37 24.30 -26.55
CA THR A 28 1.62 23.02 -25.86
C THR A 28 0.84 22.99 -24.57
N GLU A 29 0.03 21.95 -24.37
CA GLU A 29 -0.81 21.77 -23.19
C GLU A 29 -0.60 20.35 -22.64
N ASP A 30 -0.46 20.23 -21.32
CA ASP A 30 -0.46 18.94 -20.63
C ASP A 30 -1.89 18.62 -20.22
N VAL A 31 -2.47 17.60 -20.85
CA VAL A 31 -3.83 17.13 -20.58
C VAL A 31 -3.73 15.95 -19.62
N THR A 32 -4.41 16.06 -18.48
CA THR A 32 -4.54 14.96 -17.53
C THR A 32 -5.41 13.86 -18.13
N ASP A 33 -4.87 12.66 -18.17
CA ASP A 33 -5.61 11.44 -18.50
C ASP A 33 -6.10 10.82 -17.20
N GLU A 34 -7.36 11.06 -16.84
CA GLU A 34 -7.93 10.50 -15.61
C GLU A 34 -7.92 8.98 -15.65
N PHE A 35 -7.57 8.35 -14.52
CA PHE A 35 -7.69 6.90 -14.38
C PHE A 35 -9.16 6.50 -14.35
N GLU A 36 -9.46 5.30 -14.82
CA GLU A 36 -10.79 4.72 -14.72
C GLU A 36 -10.85 3.73 -13.56
N GLN A 37 -12.02 3.55 -12.97
CA GLN A 37 -12.24 2.52 -11.96
C GLN A 37 -12.80 1.27 -12.64
N VAL A 38 -12.15 0.13 -12.42
CA VAL A 38 -12.52 -1.18 -12.95
C VAL A 38 -12.92 -2.08 -11.81
N GLU A 39 -14.19 -2.46 -11.77
CA GLU A 39 -14.70 -3.40 -10.80
C GLU A 39 -14.46 -4.85 -11.26
N LYS A 40 -13.98 -5.69 -10.35
CA LYS A 40 -13.70 -7.11 -10.60
C LYS A 40 -14.37 -7.96 -9.51
N GLU A 41 -15.36 -8.74 -9.91
CA GLU A 41 -16.07 -9.60 -8.96
C GLU A 41 -15.16 -10.71 -8.40
N THR A 42 -15.31 -11.00 -7.12
CA THR A 42 -14.58 -12.06 -6.42
C THR A 42 -15.44 -12.71 -5.34
N ASP A 43 -15.46 -14.03 -5.27
CA ASP A 43 -16.11 -14.76 -4.16
C ASP A 43 -15.26 -14.75 -2.88
N SER A 44 -14.04 -14.18 -2.95
CA SER A 44 -13.13 -14.04 -1.82
C SER A 44 -13.55 -12.96 -0.83
N LEU A 45 -14.39 -12.02 -1.26
CA LEU A 45 -15.01 -10.99 -0.44
C LEU A 45 -16.51 -11.31 -0.26
N ALA A 46 -17.08 -10.93 0.88
CA ALA A 46 -18.51 -11.14 1.13
C ALA A 46 -19.36 -10.33 0.15
N GLU A 47 -20.57 -10.81 -0.16
CA GLU A 47 -21.46 -10.17 -1.12
C GLU A 47 -21.69 -8.69 -0.77
N GLY A 48 -21.26 -7.80 -1.67
CA GLY A 48 -21.37 -6.35 -1.52
C GLY A 48 -20.21 -5.64 -0.80
N GLU A 49 -19.17 -6.36 -0.37
CA GLU A 49 -17.92 -5.76 0.14
C GLU A 49 -16.98 -5.37 -1.00
N THR A 50 -16.22 -4.28 -0.86
CA THR A 50 -15.27 -3.84 -1.89
C THR A 50 -13.85 -3.62 -1.35
N GLU A 51 -12.83 -3.98 -2.14
CA GLU A 51 -11.42 -3.78 -1.80
C GLU A 51 -10.62 -3.27 -3.01
N VAL A 52 -9.80 -2.24 -2.84
CA VAL A 52 -8.93 -1.72 -3.91
C VAL A 52 -7.72 -2.65 -4.09
N GLU A 53 -7.68 -3.40 -5.20
CA GLU A 53 -6.55 -4.28 -5.59
C GLU A 53 -5.42 -3.46 -6.23
N THR A 54 -5.76 -2.42 -7.01
CA THR A 54 -4.78 -1.51 -7.64
C THR A 54 -5.26 -0.09 -7.51
N GLU A 55 -4.44 0.80 -6.95
CA GLU A 55 -4.76 2.23 -6.85
C GLU A 55 -4.68 2.91 -8.22
N GLY A 56 -5.65 3.77 -8.51
CA GLY A 56 -5.67 4.55 -9.74
C GLY A 56 -4.63 5.68 -9.75
N VAL A 57 -3.98 5.88 -10.89
CA VAL A 57 -3.01 6.97 -11.10
C VAL A 57 -3.29 7.64 -12.44
N ASN A 58 -3.52 8.96 -12.40
CA ASN A 58 -3.73 9.75 -13.61
C ASN A 58 -2.47 9.75 -14.50
N GLY A 59 -2.69 9.56 -15.80
CA GLY A 59 -1.70 9.78 -16.83
C GLY A 59 -1.62 11.24 -17.25
N VAL A 60 -0.68 11.53 -18.13
CA VAL A 60 -0.53 12.84 -18.75
C VAL A 60 -0.24 12.65 -20.24
N THR A 61 -1.07 13.24 -21.08
CA THR A 61 -0.83 13.38 -22.51
C THR A 61 -0.49 14.82 -22.83
N ARG A 62 0.71 15.04 -23.37
CA ARG A 62 1.10 16.32 -23.93
C ARG A 62 0.54 16.46 -25.34
N VAL A 63 -0.28 17.49 -25.54
CA VAL A 63 -0.89 17.80 -26.82
C VAL A 63 -0.30 19.11 -27.35
N VAL A 64 0.18 19.07 -28.59
CA VAL A 64 0.61 20.27 -29.32
C VAL A 64 -0.50 20.64 -30.28
N TYR A 65 -1.06 21.82 -30.09
CA TYR A 65 -2.09 22.39 -30.93
C TYR A 65 -1.52 23.42 -31.90
N ARG A 66 -2.12 23.51 -33.08
CA ARG A 66 -2.05 24.66 -33.97
C ARG A 66 -3.30 25.50 -33.72
N VAL A 67 -3.11 26.70 -33.21
CA VAL A 67 -4.18 27.65 -32.90
C VAL A 67 -4.20 28.72 -33.99
N THR A 68 -5.35 28.91 -34.62
CA THR A 68 -5.60 29.99 -35.58
C THR A 68 -6.47 31.06 -34.92
N SER A 69 -5.99 32.29 -34.95
CA SER A 69 -6.65 33.44 -34.33
C SER A 69 -6.85 34.57 -35.33
N VAL A 70 -7.94 35.34 -35.18
CA VAL A 70 -8.20 36.57 -35.95
C VAL A 70 -8.50 37.68 -34.94
N GLY A 71 -7.77 38.80 -35.03
CA GLY A 71 -7.91 39.91 -34.08
C GLY A 71 -7.61 39.51 -32.63
N GLY A 72 -6.67 38.58 -32.41
CA GLY A 72 -6.30 38.06 -31.09
C GLY A 72 -7.30 37.08 -30.46
N LYS A 73 -8.39 36.73 -31.16
CA LYS A 73 -9.38 35.74 -30.69
C LYS A 73 -9.15 34.41 -31.39
N GLU A 74 -8.99 33.33 -30.61
CA GLU A 74 -8.94 31.96 -31.12
C GLU A 74 -10.23 31.65 -31.89
N ILE A 75 -10.10 31.30 -33.17
CA ILE A 75 -11.22 30.90 -34.04
C ILE A 75 -11.19 29.42 -34.40
N ALA A 76 -10.00 28.79 -34.35
CA ALA A 76 -9.83 27.36 -34.59
C ALA A 76 -8.62 26.81 -33.84
N ARG A 77 -8.72 25.55 -33.42
CA ARG A 77 -7.64 24.78 -32.80
C ARG A 77 -7.62 23.40 -33.42
N GLU A 78 -6.44 22.97 -33.86
CA GLU A 78 -6.22 21.64 -34.44
C GLU A 78 -5.09 20.93 -33.68
N VAL A 79 -5.25 19.63 -33.40
CA VAL A 79 -4.19 18.82 -32.78
C VAL A 79 -3.13 18.48 -33.82
N VAL A 80 -1.88 18.89 -33.58
CA VAL A 80 -0.73 18.59 -34.44
C VAL A 80 -0.04 17.31 -34.02
N SER A 81 0.17 17.13 -32.71
CA SER A 81 0.78 15.92 -32.17
C SER A 81 0.32 15.66 -30.74
N ARG A 82 0.31 14.39 -30.36
CA ARG A 82 0.06 13.93 -28.99
C ARG A 82 1.18 13.01 -28.56
N ALA A 83 1.64 13.14 -27.33
CA ALA A 83 2.64 12.27 -26.74
C ALA A 83 2.22 11.92 -25.30
N VAL A 84 2.14 10.63 -25.01
CA VAL A 84 1.92 10.18 -23.63
C VAL A 84 3.21 10.42 -22.85
N VAL A 85 3.12 11.28 -21.85
CA VAL A 85 4.23 11.63 -20.94
C VAL A 85 4.26 10.64 -19.78
N SER A 86 3.09 10.29 -19.25
CA SER A 86 2.91 9.21 -18.29
C SER A 86 1.63 8.45 -18.60
N GLU A 87 1.70 7.12 -18.59
CA GLU A 87 0.51 6.28 -18.76
C GLU A 87 -0.36 6.36 -17.50
N ARG A 88 -1.68 6.36 -17.72
CA ARG A 88 -2.64 6.20 -16.63
C ARG A 88 -2.62 4.74 -16.15
N VAL A 89 -2.88 4.55 -14.87
CA VAL A 89 -3.12 3.22 -14.28
C VAL A 89 -4.54 3.25 -13.73
N ASP A 90 -5.37 2.34 -14.22
CA ASP A 90 -6.76 2.24 -13.77
C ASP A 90 -6.84 1.68 -12.35
N GLU A 91 -7.77 2.19 -11.55
CA GLU A 91 -8.04 1.70 -10.21
C GLU A 91 -8.83 0.40 -10.31
N VAL A 92 -8.31 -0.69 -9.74
CA VAL A 92 -9.02 -1.97 -9.73
C VAL A 92 -9.65 -2.17 -8.36
N VAL A 93 -10.98 -2.27 -8.32
CA VAL A 93 -11.75 -2.52 -7.11
C VAL A 93 -12.37 -3.90 -7.20
N LEU A 94 -12.02 -4.77 -6.27
CA LEU A 94 -12.66 -6.07 -6.11
C LEU A 94 -14.04 -5.89 -5.49
N VAL A 95 -15.06 -6.54 -6.04
CA VAL A 95 -16.43 -6.55 -5.49
C VAL A 95 -16.78 -7.96 -5.07
N GLY A 96 -17.17 -8.13 -3.82
CA GLY A 96 -17.46 -9.42 -3.23
C GLY A 96 -18.77 -10.03 -3.72
N THR A 97 -18.74 -11.33 -3.98
CA THR A 97 -19.92 -12.16 -4.33
C THR A 97 -20.07 -13.37 -3.39
N GLY A 98 -19.35 -13.41 -2.26
CA GLY A 98 -19.37 -14.51 -1.30
C GLY A 98 -20.61 -14.48 -0.40
N SER A 99 -21.45 -15.53 -0.42
CA SER A 99 -22.62 -15.64 0.46
C SER A 99 -22.22 -15.94 1.92
N ALA A 100 -22.69 -15.11 2.85
CA ALA A 100 -22.49 -15.30 4.28
C ALA A 100 -23.43 -16.41 4.82
N ASP A 101 -22.89 -17.59 5.10
CA ASP A 101 -23.59 -18.62 5.87
C ASP A 101 -23.58 -18.23 7.36
N THR A 102 -24.73 -17.75 7.82
CA THR A 102 -25.04 -17.47 9.22
C THR A 102 -24.89 -18.72 10.08
N THR A 103 -24.12 -18.68 11.17
CA THR A 103 -24.26 -19.65 12.27
C THR A 103 -24.08 -18.97 13.62
N ASP A 104 -25.15 -19.12 14.40
CA ASP A 104 -25.47 -18.58 15.70
C ASP A 104 -24.85 -19.41 16.85
N SER A 105 -24.77 -18.77 18.03
CA SER A 105 -24.76 -19.34 19.39
C SER A 105 -23.47 -19.80 20.10
N SER A 106 -23.20 -19.05 21.18
CA SER A 106 -23.20 -19.48 22.61
C SER A 106 -21.88 -19.72 23.36
N SER A 107 -21.69 -18.85 24.37
CA SER A 107 -21.30 -19.10 25.79
C SER A 107 -19.93 -19.76 26.06
N SER A 108 -19.16 -19.48 27.13
CA SER A 108 -19.46 -18.97 28.47
C SER A 108 -18.15 -18.57 29.18
N GLU A 109 -18.28 -17.78 30.24
CA GLU A 109 -17.22 -17.27 31.13
C GLU A 109 -16.38 -18.32 31.88
N GLY A 110 -15.19 -17.93 32.37
CA GLY A 110 -14.41 -18.70 33.36
C GLY A 110 -13.13 -18.01 33.84
N THR A 111 -13.02 -17.84 35.15
CA THR A 111 -12.12 -16.97 35.92
C THR A 111 -10.72 -17.53 36.28
N SER A 112 -9.80 -16.59 36.63
CA SER A 112 -8.84 -16.63 37.75
C SER A 112 -7.36 -17.01 37.54
N SER A 113 -6.53 -16.09 38.01
CA SER A 113 -5.09 -16.12 38.34
C SER A 113 -4.58 -17.42 39.00
N THR A 114 -3.29 -17.80 38.80
CA THR A 114 -2.13 -17.55 39.70
C THR A 114 -0.88 -18.33 39.19
N THR A 115 0.30 -17.77 39.46
CA THR A 115 1.71 -18.19 39.24
C THR A 115 2.08 -19.69 39.21
N THR A 116 2.97 -20.11 38.28
CA THR A 116 4.36 -20.59 38.51
C THR A 116 4.91 -21.44 37.33
N THR A 117 6.10 -21.04 36.86
CA THR A 117 7.23 -21.82 36.32
C THR A 117 7.00 -23.02 35.38
N ALA A 118 7.42 -22.77 34.13
CA ALA A 118 8.08 -23.65 33.15
C ALA A 118 7.27 -24.70 32.37
N THR A 119 7.39 -24.57 31.05
CA THR A 119 7.03 -25.51 29.98
C THR A 119 5.58 -25.48 29.53
N ALA A 120 5.23 -24.48 28.74
CA ALA A 120 4.07 -24.57 27.84
C ALA A 120 4.33 -23.67 26.64
N SER A 121 4.34 -24.25 25.45
CA SER A 121 3.92 -23.52 24.25
C SER A 121 2.51 -23.02 24.53
N GLY A 122 2.40 -21.83 25.10
CA GLY A 122 1.12 -21.15 25.27
C GLY A 122 0.53 -20.85 23.90
N ASP A 123 -0.74 -20.48 23.89
CA ASP A 123 -1.47 -19.97 22.72
C ASP A 123 -0.87 -18.69 22.10
N GLY A 124 0.19 -18.15 22.68
CA GLY A 124 0.88 -16.94 22.23
C GLY A 124 0.20 -15.65 22.68
N THR A 125 -0.85 -15.73 23.52
CA THR A 125 -1.64 -14.56 23.93
C THR A 125 -0.93 -13.67 24.94
N THR A 126 0.13 -14.17 25.59
CA THR A 126 1.01 -13.38 26.46
C THR A 126 2.34 -13.08 25.76
N ALA A 127 2.96 -11.94 26.08
CA ALA A 127 4.26 -11.55 25.52
C ALA A 127 5.34 -12.64 25.70
N ALA A 128 5.40 -13.27 26.87
CA ALA A 128 6.37 -14.34 27.15
C ALA A 128 6.10 -15.61 26.32
N SER A 129 4.82 -15.99 26.13
CA SER A 129 4.46 -17.12 25.27
C SER A 129 4.72 -16.82 23.79
N ALA A 130 4.41 -15.61 23.33
CA ALA A 130 4.66 -15.16 21.97
C ALA A 130 6.16 -15.15 21.66
N GLN A 131 6.99 -14.64 22.58
CA GLN A 131 8.45 -14.70 22.50
C GLN A 131 8.98 -16.14 22.40
N SER A 132 8.40 -17.07 23.15
CA SER A 132 8.80 -18.49 23.12
C SER A 132 8.44 -19.15 21.79
N ILE A 133 7.27 -18.84 21.22
CA ILE A 133 6.85 -19.29 19.89
C ILE A 133 7.76 -18.71 18.81
N ALA A 134 8.03 -17.41 18.85
CA ALA A 134 8.95 -16.77 17.91
C ALA A 134 10.33 -17.42 17.97
N LYS A 135 10.88 -17.64 19.17
CA LYS A 135 12.18 -18.29 19.35
C LYS A 135 12.24 -19.70 18.73
N SER A 136 11.18 -20.49 18.86
CA SER A 136 11.14 -21.84 18.27
C SER A 136 11.07 -21.80 16.74
N MET A 137 10.32 -20.84 16.18
CA MET A 137 10.19 -20.64 14.74
C MET A 137 11.47 -20.09 14.10
N MET A 138 12.23 -19.24 14.79
CA MET A 138 13.47 -18.66 14.27
C MET A 138 14.52 -19.69 13.87
N SER A 139 14.49 -20.87 14.50
CA SER A 139 15.41 -21.97 14.17
C SER A 139 15.24 -22.46 12.72
N SER A 140 14.04 -22.39 12.14
CA SER A 140 13.82 -22.80 10.74
C SER A 140 14.41 -21.80 9.73
N TYR A 141 14.67 -20.57 10.15
CA TYR A 141 15.30 -19.52 9.35
C TYR A 141 16.84 -19.49 9.50
N GLY A 142 17.41 -20.39 10.30
CA GLY A 142 18.84 -20.41 10.62
C GLY A 142 19.28 -19.27 11.53
N TRP A 143 18.34 -18.62 12.23
CA TRP A 143 18.62 -17.56 13.19
C TRP A 143 18.83 -18.12 14.59
N ASP A 144 19.83 -17.60 15.30
CA ASP A 144 20.19 -18.01 16.66
C ASP A 144 19.76 -16.98 17.73
N ASP A 145 20.14 -17.24 18.98
CA ASP A 145 19.83 -16.39 20.13
C ASP A 145 20.33 -14.93 19.96
N SER A 146 21.35 -14.69 19.14
CA SER A 146 21.81 -13.32 18.86
C SER A 146 20.76 -12.53 18.09
N GLN A 147 20.08 -13.15 17.12
CA GLN A 147 18.99 -12.55 16.36
C GLN A 147 17.73 -12.36 17.20
N PHE A 148 17.48 -13.28 18.13
CA PHE A 148 16.30 -13.22 18.98
C PHE A 148 16.29 -11.97 19.86
N SER A 149 17.45 -11.53 20.35
CA SER A 149 17.56 -10.30 21.14
C SER A 149 17.13 -9.05 20.35
N CYS A 150 17.48 -8.98 19.06
CA CYS A 150 17.06 -7.92 18.15
C CYS A 150 15.56 -7.99 17.87
N LEU A 151 15.01 -9.19 17.65
CA LEU A 151 13.57 -9.39 17.44
C LEU A 151 12.74 -8.94 18.65
N VAL A 152 13.17 -9.29 19.86
CA VAL A 152 12.52 -8.85 21.11
C VAL A 152 12.49 -7.34 21.20
N SER A 153 13.60 -6.69 20.88
CA SER A 153 13.70 -5.22 20.93
C SER A 153 12.79 -4.58 19.88
N LEU A 154 12.75 -5.15 18.68
CA LEU A 154 11.92 -4.71 17.56
C LEU A 154 10.43 -4.77 17.92
N TRP A 155 9.89 -5.96 18.19
CA TRP A 155 8.46 -6.12 18.47
C TRP A 155 8.02 -5.56 19.83
N ASN A 156 8.95 -5.31 20.76
CA ASN A 156 8.67 -4.49 21.94
C ASN A 156 8.33 -3.05 21.56
N ARG A 157 9.06 -2.45 20.61
CA ARG A 157 8.80 -1.09 20.13
C ARG A 157 7.49 -1.02 19.34
N GLU A 158 7.19 -2.06 18.56
CA GLU A 158 5.98 -2.12 17.74
C GLU A 158 4.70 -2.25 18.58
N SER A 159 4.60 -3.30 19.38
CA SER A 159 3.34 -3.68 20.05
C SER A 159 3.50 -4.10 21.50
N GLY A 160 4.74 -4.22 22.00
CA GLY A 160 5.00 -4.89 23.27
C GLY A 160 4.64 -6.38 23.23
N TRP A 161 4.69 -7.02 22.06
CA TRP A 161 4.24 -8.39 21.82
C TRP A 161 2.73 -8.63 22.04
N ASN A 162 1.92 -7.57 21.92
CA ASN A 162 0.46 -7.69 22.03
C ASN A 162 -0.15 -7.99 20.65
N TYR A 163 -0.73 -9.17 20.50
CA TYR A 163 -1.39 -9.61 19.27
C TYR A 163 -2.67 -8.83 18.93
N GLN A 164 -3.22 -8.09 19.88
CA GLN A 164 -4.39 -7.23 19.71
C GLN A 164 -4.01 -5.74 19.59
N ALA A 165 -2.71 -5.42 19.57
CA ALA A 165 -2.27 -4.04 19.43
C ALA A 165 -2.72 -3.49 18.09
N GLN A 166 -3.51 -2.42 18.12
CA GLN A 166 -3.91 -1.69 16.93
C GLN A 166 -3.52 -0.23 17.10
N ASN A 167 -2.81 0.31 16.11
CA ASN A 167 -2.55 1.74 16.04
C ASN A 167 -3.79 2.46 15.47
N PRO A 168 -4.47 3.35 16.23
CA PRO A 168 -5.70 3.99 15.76
C PRO A 168 -5.50 4.95 14.59
N SER A 169 -4.29 5.48 14.42
CA SER A 169 -3.98 6.46 13.37
C SER A 169 -3.54 5.81 12.06
N SER A 170 -2.79 4.71 12.12
CA SER A 170 -2.29 4.02 10.92
C SER A 170 -3.04 2.72 10.60
N GLY A 171 -3.75 2.11 11.55
CA GLY A 171 -4.39 0.80 11.37
C GLY A 171 -3.43 -0.39 11.46
N ALA A 172 -2.15 -0.16 11.80
CA ALA A 172 -1.18 -1.23 12.00
C ALA A 172 -1.64 -2.19 13.10
N TYR A 173 -1.50 -3.50 12.89
CA TYR A 173 -2.11 -4.51 13.75
C TYR A 173 -1.14 -5.61 14.18
N GLY A 174 -1.35 -6.07 15.41
CA GLY A 174 -0.76 -7.29 15.95
C GLY A 174 0.69 -7.15 16.41
N ILE A 175 1.31 -8.28 16.74
CA ILE A 175 2.68 -8.36 17.23
C ILE A 175 3.67 -7.61 16.31
N PRO A 176 3.69 -7.86 14.99
CA PRO A 176 4.65 -7.20 14.10
C PRO A 176 4.24 -5.78 13.68
N GLN A 177 3.05 -5.29 14.08
CA GLN A 177 2.43 -4.05 13.60
C GLN A 177 2.35 -3.99 12.06
N SER A 178 1.77 -5.03 11.45
CA SER A 178 1.60 -5.08 9.99
C SER A 178 0.66 -4.00 9.50
N LEU A 179 1.04 -3.29 8.43
CA LEU A 179 0.22 -2.30 7.74
C LEU A 179 0.00 -2.69 6.26
N PRO A 180 -1.25 -3.03 5.86
CA PRO A 180 -2.38 -3.37 6.71
C PRO A 180 -2.19 -4.70 7.46
N GLY A 181 -2.92 -4.88 8.57
CA GLY A 181 -2.90 -6.12 9.36
C GLY A 181 -3.27 -7.36 8.54
N SER A 182 -4.15 -7.18 7.55
CA SER A 182 -4.67 -8.22 6.66
C SER A 182 -3.60 -8.94 5.84
N LYS A 183 -2.40 -8.37 5.68
CA LYS A 183 -1.27 -9.08 5.03
C LYS A 183 -0.93 -10.40 5.73
N MET A 184 -1.20 -10.51 7.03
CA MET A 184 -0.99 -11.72 7.81
C MET A 184 -1.91 -12.88 7.40
N SER A 185 -2.97 -12.60 6.65
CA SER A 185 -3.88 -13.62 6.08
C SER A 185 -3.19 -14.60 5.13
N SER A 186 -2.05 -14.22 4.54
CA SER A 186 -1.26 -15.11 3.68
C SER A 186 -0.73 -16.34 4.40
N VAL A 187 -0.63 -16.29 5.74
CA VAL A 187 -0.26 -17.43 6.57
C VAL A 187 -1.49 -18.25 6.95
N ALA A 188 -2.52 -17.60 7.51
CA ALA A 188 -3.77 -18.24 7.88
C ALA A 188 -4.90 -17.21 8.03
N SER A 189 -6.14 -17.66 7.85
CA SER A 189 -7.35 -16.81 7.92
C SER A 189 -7.65 -16.29 9.32
N ASP A 190 -7.12 -16.90 10.37
CA ASP A 190 -7.29 -16.51 11.78
C ASP A 190 -6.24 -15.48 12.27
N TRP A 191 -5.53 -14.83 11.35
CA TRP A 191 -4.43 -13.91 11.63
C TRP A 191 -4.73 -12.80 12.65
N ALA A 192 -5.97 -12.33 12.71
CA ALA A 192 -6.36 -11.25 13.61
C ALA A 192 -6.36 -11.72 15.08
N THR A 193 -6.69 -12.98 15.34
CA THR A 193 -6.86 -13.49 16.71
C THR A 193 -5.82 -14.55 17.09
N ASN A 194 -5.01 -15.01 16.14
CA ASN A 194 -3.99 -16.03 16.36
C ASN A 194 -2.57 -15.43 16.38
N PRO A 195 -1.93 -15.31 17.57
CA PRO A 195 -0.57 -14.81 17.70
C PRO A 195 0.47 -15.61 16.91
N THR A 196 0.26 -16.92 16.76
CA THR A 196 1.16 -17.81 16.01
C THR A 196 1.18 -17.44 14.53
N THR A 197 0.01 -17.12 13.96
CA THR A 197 -0.13 -16.64 12.58
C THR A 197 0.59 -15.31 12.40
N GLN A 198 0.43 -14.37 13.34
CA GLN A 198 1.10 -13.06 13.29
C GLN A 198 2.63 -13.18 13.39
N ILE A 199 3.12 -14.03 14.30
CA ILE A 199 4.56 -14.30 14.46
C ILE A 199 5.12 -14.94 13.20
N THR A 200 4.44 -15.95 12.63
CA THR A 200 4.87 -16.63 11.41
C THR A 200 5.01 -15.64 10.26
N TRP A 201 4.00 -14.79 10.07
CA TRP A 201 4.03 -13.77 9.03
C TRP A 201 5.15 -12.75 9.26
N GLY A 202 5.27 -12.24 10.50
CA GLY A 202 6.28 -11.24 10.85
C GLY A 202 7.71 -11.75 10.67
N LEU A 203 7.99 -13.01 11.02
CA LEU A 203 9.29 -13.64 10.79
C LEU A 203 9.57 -13.78 9.28
N GLY A 204 8.58 -14.20 8.48
CA GLY A 204 8.70 -14.28 7.03
C GLY A 204 9.02 -12.93 6.40
N TYR A 205 8.28 -11.88 6.79
CA TYR A 205 8.49 -10.52 6.33
C TYR A 205 9.91 -10.01 6.66
N ILE A 206 10.40 -10.24 7.89
CA ILE A 206 11.77 -9.88 8.28
C ILE A 206 12.80 -10.61 7.40
N SER A 207 12.58 -11.90 7.13
CA SER A 207 13.47 -12.70 6.29
C SER A 207 13.54 -12.16 4.85
N GLU A 208 12.40 -11.82 4.26
CA GLU A 208 12.33 -11.37 2.87
C GLU A 208 12.87 -9.95 2.67
N ARG A 209 12.59 -9.04 3.63
CA ARG A 209 12.89 -7.62 3.48
C ARG A 209 14.26 -7.22 4.04
N TYR A 210 14.65 -7.83 5.16
CA TYR A 210 15.85 -7.46 5.92
C TYR A 210 16.89 -8.58 6.01
N GLY A 211 16.50 -9.82 5.68
CA GLY A 211 17.35 -11.00 5.79
C GLY A 211 17.55 -11.51 7.21
N SER A 212 17.54 -10.64 8.22
CA SER A 212 17.68 -11.02 9.63
C SER A 212 17.00 -10.04 10.60
N PRO A 213 16.56 -10.49 11.80
CA PRO A 213 16.01 -9.61 12.82
C PRO A 213 16.94 -8.48 13.26
N CYS A 214 18.25 -8.71 13.33
CA CYS A 214 19.19 -7.64 13.68
C CYS A 214 19.35 -6.61 12.56
N SER A 215 19.27 -7.01 11.28
CA SER A 215 19.22 -6.07 10.17
C SER A 215 17.95 -5.22 10.19
N ALA A 216 16.80 -5.82 10.51
CA ALA A 216 15.53 -5.11 10.69
C ALA A 216 15.59 -4.13 11.88
N TRP A 217 16.15 -4.57 13.01
CA TRP A 217 16.34 -3.72 14.19
C TRP A 217 17.23 -2.51 13.90
N ALA A 218 18.38 -2.71 13.26
CA ALA A 218 19.28 -1.62 12.89
C ALA A 218 18.62 -0.61 11.93
N HIS A 219 17.79 -1.08 11.00
CA HIS A 219 17.00 -0.21 10.14
C HIS A 219 16.00 0.61 10.97
N SER A 220 15.24 -0.05 11.83
CA SER A 220 14.23 0.56 12.70
C SER A 220 14.83 1.59 13.68
N GLU A 221 16.06 1.39 14.16
CA GLU A 221 16.78 2.41 14.94
C GLU A 221 17.12 3.67 14.12
N SER A 222 17.30 3.55 12.82
CA SER A 222 17.64 4.67 11.94
C SER A 222 16.43 5.42 11.38
N THR A 223 15.34 4.71 11.08
CA THR A 223 14.18 5.26 10.35
C THR A 223 12.92 5.36 11.20
N GLY A 224 12.88 4.69 12.34
CA GLY A 224 11.71 4.60 13.22
C GLY A 224 10.69 3.54 12.80
N TRP A 225 10.96 2.74 11.76
CA TRP A 225 10.09 1.67 11.26
C TRP A 225 10.89 0.53 10.60
N TYR A 226 10.28 -0.64 10.40
CA TYR A 226 10.79 -1.77 9.60
C TYR A 226 9.64 -2.42 8.82
#